data_AF-A0A3D2XWP9-F1
#
_entry.id   AF-A0A3D2XWP9-F1
#
_cell.length_a   1.000
_cell.length_b   1.000
_cell.length_c   1.000
_cell.angle_alpha   90.00
_cell.angle_beta   90.00
_cell.angle_gamma   90.00
#
_symmetry.space_group_name_H-M   'P 1'
#
loop_
_entity.id
_entity.type
_entity.pdbx_description
1 polymer ?
#
loop_
_entity_poly.entity_id
_entity_poly.type
_entity_poly.pdbx_seq_one_letter_code
_entity_poly.pdbx_strand_id
1 'polypeptide(L)'
;EWIPYADACGGVYQGRWEFGNSLAAYLDHHLLGAEHVYYSAATPFAFDPEGILSTVPAVVTCLTGVWAGRYVLVQHGCPTKLMMLALAGICAGYGLAVIVPINKALWSPTFVLVTSGILTLLFWLSILYERKAGPLPKGHPLLVAGTNSIAFFMLSGILARVLLIIKIDGISLKGHAWRFVEALPLPAEMASLLLAAGFLIICYYPIKLMYNNGFFWRI
;
A
#
# COMPACT_ATOMS: atom_id res chain seq x y z
N GLU A 1 11.28 28.53 5.45
CA GLU A 1 11.72 28.16 6.80
C GLU A 1 10.70 27.17 7.35
N TRP A 2 11.13 26.08 8.00
CA TRP A 2 10.21 25.07 8.53
C TRP A 2 9.58 25.58 9.83
N ILE A 3 8.30 25.29 10.06
CA ILE A 3 7.58 25.71 11.28
C ILE A 3 8.26 25.04 12.49
N PRO A 4 8.74 25.81 13.49
CA PRO A 4 9.31 25.24 14.70
C PRO A 4 8.20 24.74 15.63
N TYR A 5 8.44 23.59 16.26
CA TYR A 5 7.57 22.99 17.27
C TYR A 5 8.31 22.91 18.60
N ALA A 6 7.62 23.18 19.70
CA ALA A 6 8.17 23.02 21.04
C ALA A 6 7.60 21.75 21.68
N ASP A 7 8.45 20.96 22.33
CA ASP A 7 7.99 19.90 23.24
C ASP A 7 7.53 20.47 24.59
N ALA A 8 6.97 19.61 25.46
CA ALA A 8 6.56 20.00 26.81
C ALA A 8 7.72 20.41 27.74
N CYS A 9 8.96 20.10 27.36
CA CYS A 9 10.20 20.40 28.09
C CYS A 9 10.90 21.67 27.58
N GLY A 10 10.35 22.35 26.56
CA GLY A 10 10.92 23.55 25.94
C GLY A 10 11.95 23.29 24.84
N GLY A 11 12.16 22.04 24.42
CA GLY A 11 12.97 21.66 23.27
C GLY A 11 12.31 22.10 21.96
N VAL A 12 13.04 22.86 21.13
CA VAL A 12 12.54 23.34 19.83
C VAL A 12 13.03 22.44 18.71
N TYR A 13 12.08 21.86 17.97
CA TYR A 13 12.32 20.99 16.84
C TYR A 13 11.85 21.64 15.54
N GLN A 14 12.60 21.42 14.46
CA GLN A 14 12.16 21.78 13.11
C GLN A 14 11.57 20.54 12.45
N GLY A 15 10.36 20.63 11.90
CA GLY A 15 9.72 19.53 11.17
C GLY A 15 10.50 19.13 9.92
N ARG A 16 11.33 18.10 10.03
CA ARG A 16 12.23 17.63 8.97
C ARG A 16 11.71 16.43 8.19
N TRP A 17 10.47 16.01 8.43
CA TRP A 17 9.87 14.80 7.84
C TRP A 17 10.63 13.51 8.20
N GLU A 18 11.36 13.55 9.31
CA GLU A 18 12.08 12.43 9.89
C GLU A 18 11.12 11.60 10.76
N PHE A 19 11.52 10.37 11.08
CA PHE A 19 10.76 9.51 11.97
C PHE A 19 10.56 10.20 13.33
N GLY A 20 9.30 10.40 13.74
CA GLY A 20 8.94 11.12 14.97
C GLY A 20 9.14 12.65 14.95
N ASN A 21 9.70 13.23 13.89
CA ASN A 21 9.95 14.67 13.76
C ASN A 21 9.28 15.26 12.50
N SER A 22 7.96 15.43 12.58
CA SER A 22 7.13 16.03 11.52
C SER A 22 5.91 16.75 12.12
N LEU A 23 5.25 17.60 11.33
CA LEU A 23 4.01 18.27 11.76
C LEU A 23 2.92 17.27 12.15
N ALA A 24 2.78 16.19 11.39
CA ALA A 24 1.82 15.14 11.68
C ALA A 24 2.13 14.46 13.02
N ALA A 25 3.39 14.12 13.25
CA ALA A 25 3.83 13.54 14.52
C ALA A 25 3.60 14.47 15.71
N TYR A 26 3.89 15.76 15.55
CA TYR A 26 3.62 16.76 16.57
C TYR A 26 2.12 16.82 16.94
N LEU A 27 1.24 16.87 15.94
CA LEU A 27 -0.21 16.94 16.16
C LEU A 27 -0.77 15.65 16.77
N ASP A 28 -0.39 14.49 16.24
CA ASP A 28 -0.84 13.20 16.77
C ASP A 28 -0.40 13.03 18.23
N HIS A 29 0.85 13.38 18.56
CA HIS A 29 1.35 13.31 19.93
C HIS A 29 0.55 14.18 20.92
N HIS A 30 0.15 15.40 20.50
CA HIS A 30 -0.56 16.33 21.39
C HIS A 30 -2.07 16.05 21.48
N LEU A 31 -2.68 15.57 20.39
CA LEU A 31 -4.13 15.38 20.31
C LEU A 31 -4.56 13.96 20.67
N LEU A 32 -3.82 12.94 20.22
CA LEU A 32 -4.13 11.53 20.46
C LEU A 32 -3.38 11.00 21.67
N GLY A 33 -2.19 11.55 21.95
CA GLY A 33 -1.32 11.11 23.04
C GLY A 33 -0.47 9.90 22.66
N ALA A 34 0.70 9.78 23.28
CA ALA A 34 1.67 8.73 22.95
C ALA A 34 1.17 7.29 23.15
N GLU A 35 0.24 7.07 24.10
CA GLU A 35 -0.31 5.74 24.41
C GLU A 35 -1.33 5.23 23.38
N HIS A 36 -1.88 6.12 22.54
CA HIS A 36 -2.97 5.78 21.61
C HIS A 36 -2.54 5.78 20.14
N VAL A 37 -1.24 5.93 19.87
CA VAL A 37 -0.69 5.98 18.51
C VAL A 37 0.19 4.77 18.24
N TYR A 38 0.20 4.31 16.98
CA TYR A 38 0.94 3.10 16.58
C TYR A 38 2.44 3.16 16.90
N TYR A 39 3.11 4.30 16.65
CA TYR A 39 4.52 4.50 16.99
C TYR A 39 4.68 5.28 18.29
N SER A 40 4.21 4.69 19.40
CA SER A 40 4.27 5.27 20.74
C SER A 40 5.71 5.59 21.20
N ALA A 41 6.68 4.77 20.79
CA ALA A 41 8.10 4.93 21.13
C ALA A 41 8.88 5.87 20.19
N ALA A 42 8.23 6.51 19.21
CA ALA A 42 8.92 7.43 18.32
C ALA A 42 9.38 8.70 19.05
N THR A 43 10.58 9.17 18.72
CA THR A 43 11.17 10.38 19.27
C THR A 43 11.43 11.39 18.15
N PRO A 44 11.26 12.70 18.38
CA PRO A 44 10.78 13.35 19.60
C PRO A 44 9.28 13.20 19.86
N PHE A 45 8.45 12.99 18.83
CA PHE A 45 7.00 12.89 18.97
C PHE A 45 6.48 11.53 18.50
N ALA A 46 5.62 10.93 19.33
CA ALA A 46 4.86 9.73 18.98
C ALA A 46 3.86 10.04 17.85
N PHE A 47 3.64 9.12 16.92
CA PHE A 47 2.76 9.37 15.77
C PHE A 47 2.07 8.12 15.24
N ASP A 48 1.02 8.33 14.46
CA ASP A 48 0.27 7.24 13.82
C ASP A 48 0.32 7.38 12.29
N PRO A 49 0.62 6.32 11.53
CA PRO A 49 0.50 6.38 10.07
C PRO A 49 -0.93 6.68 9.58
N GLU A 50 -1.95 6.38 10.39
CA GLU A 50 -3.36 6.69 10.14
C GLU A 50 -3.85 7.87 11.01
N GLY A 51 -2.93 8.71 11.47
CA GLY A 51 -3.20 9.91 12.24
C GLY A 51 -4.01 10.98 11.50
N ILE A 52 -4.21 12.12 12.18
CA ILE A 52 -5.18 13.14 11.74
C ILE A 52 -4.76 13.74 10.39
N LEU A 53 -3.49 14.16 10.30
CA LEU A 53 -2.98 14.81 9.09
C LEU A 53 -2.66 13.83 7.96
N SER A 54 -2.31 12.57 8.23
CA SER A 54 -2.04 11.59 7.18
C SER A 54 -3.33 11.04 6.55
N THR A 55 -4.44 11.07 7.29
CA THR A 55 -5.76 10.67 6.77
C THR A 55 -6.26 11.60 5.66
N VAL A 56 -6.02 12.91 5.75
CA VAL A 56 -6.45 13.88 4.72
C VAL A 56 -5.89 13.57 3.32
N PRO A 57 -4.56 13.46 3.12
CA PRO A 57 -4.00 13.09 1.83
C PRO A 57 -4.36 11.65 1.42
N ALA A 58 -4.61 10.74 2.36
CA ALA A 58 -5.14 9.40 2.05
C ALA A 58 -6.53 9.45 1.41
N VAL A 59 -7.43 10.29 1.94
CA VAL A 59 -8.73 10.57 1.31
C VAL A 59 -8.55 11.17 -0.07
N VAL A 60 -7.61 12.09 -0.25
CA VAL A 60 -7.29 12.66 -1.57
C VAL A 60 -6.85 11.58 -2.55
N THR A 61 -5.96 10.65 -2.15
CA THR A 61 -5.58 9.49 -2.98
C THR A 61 -6.81 8.70 -3.44
N CYS A 62 -7.73 8.38 -2.52
CA CYS A 62 -8.96 7.67 -2.86
C CYS A 62 -9.82 8.45 -3.88
N LEU A 63 -10.04 9.74 -3.64
CA LEU A 63 -10.83 10.60 -4.51
C LEU A 63 -10.21 10.75 -5.91
N THR A 64 -8.87 10.75 -6.03
CA THR A 64 -8.21 10.78 -7.36
C THR A 64 -8.56 9.55 -8.19
N GLY A 65 -8.65 8.37 -7.56
CA GLY A 65 -9.08 7.14 -8.24
C GLY A 65 -10.55 7.18 -8.68
N VAL A 66 -11.45 7.65 -7.79
CA VAL A 66 -12.87 7.84 -8.12
C VAL A 66 -13.03 8.80 -9.30
N TRP A 67 -12.28 9.91 -9.27
CA TRP A 67 -12.29 10.88 -10.36
C TRP A 67 -11.76 10.28 -11.67
N ALA A 68 -10.65 9.54 -11.64
CA ALA A 68 -10.07 8.91 -12.83
C ALA A 68 -11.07 7.91 -13.47
N GLY A 69 -11.73 7.07 -12.66
CA GLY A 69 -12.76 6.15 -13.12
C GLY A 69 -13.95 6.89 -13.74
N ARG A 70 -14.48 7.92 -13.06
CA ARG A 70 -15.60 8.73 -13.57
C ARG A 70 -15.23 9.46 -14.86
N TYR A 71 -14.00 9.97 -14.96
CA TYR A 71 -13.52 10.66 -16.15
C TYR A 71 -13.53 9.73 -17.39
N VAL A 72 -13.08 8.49 -17.24
CA VAL A 72 -13.13 7.47 -18.31
C VAL A 72 -14.56 7.18 -18.75
N LEU A 73 -15.49 7.04 -17.79
CA LEU A 73 -16.90 6.79 -18.08
C LEU A 73 -17.54 7.92 -18.89
N VAL A 74 -17.28 9.18 -18.52
CA VAL A 74 -17.82 10.36 -19.22
C VAL A 74 -17.22 10.53 -20.61
N GLN A 75 -15.92 10.26 -20.77
CA GLN A 75 -15.24 10.39 -22.06
C GLN A 75 -15.53 9.22 -23.01
N HIS A 76 -16.25 8.18 -22.57
CA HIS A 76 -16.55 6.96 -23.32
C HIS A 76 -15.29 6.35 -23.98
N GLY A 77 -14.15 6.41 -23.28
CA GLY A 77 -12.86 6.56 -23.93
C GLY A 77 -11.69 5.92 -23.22
N CYS A 78 -10.56 5.82 -23.94
CA CYS A 78 -9.23 5.75 -23.32
C CYS A 78 -8.57 7.11 -23.53
N PRO A 79 -8.97 8.15 -22.78
CA PRO A 79 -8.55 9.52 -23.08
C PRO A 79 -7.05 9.71 -22.83
N THR A 80 -6.31 10.15 -23.85
CA THR A 80 -4.87 10.46 -23.74
C THR A 80 -4.60 11.48 -22.63
N LYS A 81 -5.56 12.37 -22.35
CA LYS A 81 -5.48 13.34 -21.26
C LYS A 81 -5.33 12.69 -19.88
N LEU A 82 -5.91 11.51 -19.65
CA LEU A 82 -5.74 10.79 -18.39
C LEU A 82 -4.29 10.30 -18.22
N MET A 83 -3.70 9.75 -19.29
CA MET A 83 -2.28 9.38 -19.30
C MET A 83 -1.38 10.60 -19.06
N MET A 84 -1.66 11.74 -19.70
CA MET A 84 -0.89 12.97 -19.50
C MET A 84 -0.97 13.47 -18.06
N LEU A 85 -2.16 13.43 -17.44
CA LEU A 85 -2.35 13.80 -16.04
C LEU A 85 -1.63 12.84 -15.09
N ALA A 86 -1.66 11.54 -15.39
CA ALA A 86 -0.93 10.53 -14.64
C ALA A 86 0.59 10.81 -14.66
N LEU A 87 1.16 11.05 -15.84
CA LEU A 87 2.57 11.39 -16.01
C LEU A 87 2.92 12.73 -15.33
N ALA A 88 2.07 13.75 -15.49
CA ALA A 88 2.24 15.03 -14.81
C ALA A 88 2.25 14.89 -13.29
N GLY A 89 1.36 14.06 -12.73
CA GLY A 89 1.34 13.75 -11.29
C GLY A 89 2.62 13.07 -10.82
N ILE A 90 3.13 12.09 -11.56
CA ILE A 90 4.40 11.41 -11.27
C ILE A 90 5.56 12.41 -11.29
N CYS A 91 5.68 13.20 -12.36
CA CYS A 91 6.74 14.19 -12.51
C CYS A 91 6.67 15.28 -11.43
N ALA A 92 5.48 15.79 -11.12
CA ALA A 92 5.27 16.77 -10.07
C ALA A 92 5.60 16.19 -8.68
N GLY A 93 5.23 14.93 -8.42
CA GLY A 93 5.54 14.25 -7.17
C GLY A 93 7.04 14.06 -6.95
N TYR A 94 7.77 13.61 -7.97
CA TYR A 94 9.24 13.51 -7.91
C TYR A 94 9.93 14.88 -7.89
N GLY A 95 9.41 15.87 -8.62
CA GLY A 95 9.94 17.24 -8.59
C GLY A 95 9.80 17.88 -7.21
N LEU A 96 8.64 17.68 -6.56
CA LEU A 96 8.38 18.17 -5.20
C LEU A 96 9.10 17.33 -4.13
N ALA A 97 9.58 16.12 -4.47
CA ALA A 97 10.29 15.23 -3.54
C ALA A 97 11.58 15.84 -2.96
N VAL A 98 12.14 16.84 -3.63
CA VAL A 98 13.31 17.61 -3.16
C VAL A 98 12.97 18.43 -1.91
N ILE A 99 11.70 18.85 -1.76
CA ILE A 99 11.22 19.67 -0.64
C ILE A 99 10.47 18.82 0.38
N VAL A 100 9.61 17.91 -0.10
CA VAL A 100 8.78 17.03 0.73
C VAL A 100 9.08 15.58 0.37
N PRO A 101 9.81 14.83 1.20
CA PRO A 101 10.22 13.48 0.84
C PRO A 101 9.03 12.56 0.61
N ILE A 102 9.18 11.62 -0.33
CA ILE A 102 8.17 10.59 -0.60
C ILE A 102 8.12 9.66 0.61
N ASN A 103 7.13 9.88 1.47
CA ASN A 103 6.96 9.15 2.72
C ASN A 103 5.57 8.53 2.79
N LYS A 104 5.53 7.19 2.86
CA LYS A 104 4.30 6.39 2.99
C LYS A 104 3.69 6.49 4.39
N ALA A 105 4.50 6.49 5.44
CA ALA A 105 4.01 6.52 6.82
C ALA A 105 3.26 7.82 7.11
N LEU A 106 3.72 8.94 6.54
CA LEU A 106 3.05 10.24 6.68
C LEU A 106 1.98 10.49 5.62
N TRP A 107 1.79 9.54 4.70
CA TRP A 107 0.97 9.70 3.50
C TRP A 107 1.23 11.04 2.79
N SER A 108 2.52 11.38 2.64
CA SER A 108 2.95 12.71 2.20
C SER A 108 2.34 13.12 0.84
N PRO A 109 2.15 14.43 0.57
CA PRO A 109 1.62 14.89 -0.70
C PRO A 109 2.41 14.39 -1.93
N THR A 110 3.73 14.26 -1.81
CA THR A 110 4.57 13.71 -2.89
C THR A 110 4.34 12.21 -3.09
N PHE A 111 4.17 11.46 -2.00
CA PHE A 111 3.73 10.06 -2.08
C PHE A 111 2.37 9.93 -2.76
N VAL A 112 1.39 10.78 -2.42
CA VAL A 112 0.08 10.80 -3.09
C VAL A 112 0.22 11.06 -4.59
N LEU A 113 0.94 12.11 -4.99
CA LEU A 113 1.09 12.46 -6.41
C LEU A 113 1.74 11.34 -7.22
N VAL A 114 2.82 10.75 -6.70
CA VAL A 114 3.51 9.64 -7.37
C VAL A 114 2.63 8.41 -7.45
N THR A 115 2.03 7.98 -6.34
CA THR A 115 1.24 6.74 -6.31
C THR A 115 -0.08 6.85 -7.06
N SER A 116 -0.83 7.95 -6.90
CA SER A 116 -2.03 8.23 -7.70
C SER A 116 -1.70 8.29 -9.19
N GLY A 117 -0.58 8.91 -9.57
CA GLY A 117 -0.12 8.96 -10.96
C GLY A 117 0.20 7.56 -11.52
N ILE A 118 0.98 6.75 -10.79
CA ILE A 118 1.32 5.37 -11.19
C ILE A 118 0.05 4.53 -11.35
N LEU A 119 -0.85 4.55 -10.35
CA LEU A 119 -2.08 3.77 -10.39
C LEU A 119 -3.03 4.22 -11.50
N THR A 120 -3.12 5.53 -11.76
CA THR A 120 -3.89 6.08 -12.88
C THR A 120 -3.30 5.66 -14.23
N LEU A 121 -1.97 5.61 -14.34
CA LEU A 121 -1.30 5.12 -15.55
C LEU A 121 -1.55 3.63 -15.77
N LEU A 122 -1.46 2.80 -14.72
CA LEU A 122 -1.79 1.37 -14.79
C LEU A 122 -3.26 1.15 -15.19
N PHE A 123 -4.18 1.94 -14.64
CA PHE A 123 -5.58 1.92 -15.02
C PHE A 123 -5.80 2.32 -16.48
N TRP A 124 -5.11 3.36 -16.96
CA TRP A 124 -5.15 3.75 -18.36
C TRP A 124 -4.60 2.64 -19.27
N LEU A 125 -3.49 1.99 -18.89
CA LEU A 125 -2.92 0.86 -19.61
C LEU A 125 -3.86 -0.34 -19.65
N SER A 126 -4.58 -0.65 -18.57
CA SER A 126 -5.56 -1.74 -18.58
C SER A 126 -6.71 -1.48 -19.54
N ILE A 127 -7.20 -0.24 -19.63
CA ILE A 127 -8.25 0.15 -20.60
C ILE A 127 -7.70 0.04 -22.02
N LEU A 128 -6.48 0.52 -22.26
CA LEU A 128 -5.84 0.41 -23.58
C LEU A 128 -5.67 -1.05 -24.00
N TYR A 129 -5.21 -1.90 -23.07
CA TYR A 129 -5.07 -3.34 -23.29
C TYR A 129 -6.42 -3.96 -23.66
N GLU A 130 -7.48 -3.70 -22.87
CA GLU A 130 -8.81 -4.24 -23.13
C GLU A 130 -9.37 -3.82 -24.50
N ARG A 131 -9.11 -2.58 -24.94
CA ARG A 131 -9.51 -2.11 -26.28
C ARG A 131 -8.77 -2.78 -27.43
N LYS A 132 -7.50 -3.18 -27.23
CA LYS A 132 -6.67 -3.78 -28.28
C LYS A 132 -6.77 -5.30 -28.33
N ALA A 133 -6.75 -5.94 -27.16
CA ALA A 133 -6.68 -7.39 -27.00
C ALA A 133 -8.02 -8.01 -26.56
N GLY A 134 -9.03 -7.20 -26.26
CA GLY A 134 -10.29 -7.65 -25.67
C GLY A 134 -10.20 -7.82 -24.15
N PRO A 135 -11.33 -8.17 -23.51
CA PRO A 135 -11.37 -8.43 -22.07
C PRO A 135 -10.49 -9.63 -21.70
N LEU A 136 -9.99 -9.62 -20.46
CA LEU A 136 -9.25 -10.77 -19.94
C LEU A 136 -10.12 -12.04 -20.01
N PRO A 137 -9.56 -13.19 -20.42
CA PRO A 137 -10.30 -14.43 -20.51
C PRO A 137 -10.82 -14.86 -19.12
N LYS A 138 -11.93 -15.57 -19.09
CA LYS A 138 -12.49 -16.12 -17.84
C LYS A 138 -11.45 -16.99 -17.15
N GLY A 139 -11.25 -16.77 -15.85
CA GLY A 139 -10.25 -17.49 -15.07
C GLY A 139 -8.82 -16.95 -15.19
N HIS A 140 -8.60 -15.84 -15.89
CA HIS A 140 -7.30 -15.15 -15.91
C HIS A 140 -6.87 -14.78 -14.47
N PRO A 141 -5.61 -15.01 -14.06
CA PRO A 141 -5.19 -14.79 -12.68
C PRO A 141 -5.45 -13.39 -12.14
N LEU A 142 -5.22 -12.36 -12.97
CA LEU A 142 -5.50 -10.97 -12.60
C LEU A 142 -7.01 -10.70 -12.40
N LEU A 143 -7.87 -11.36 -13.17
CA LEU A 143 -9.32 -11.25 -13.03
C LEU A 143 -9.79 -11.93 -11.73
N VAL A 144 -9.31 -13.15 -11.49
CA VAL A 144 -9.63 -13.92 -10.27
C VAL A 144 -9.16 -13.18 -9.01
N ALA A 145 -7.91 -12.73 -8.98
CA ALA A 145 -7.36 -11.97 -7.86
C ALA A 145 -8.05 -10.61 -7.68
N GLY A 146 -8.41 -9.93 -8.76
CA GLY A 146 -9.04 -8.60 -8.73
C GLY A 146 -10.49 -8.62 -8.25
N THR A 147 -11.29 -9.61 -8.69
CA THR A 147 -12.72 -9.72 -8.35
C THR A 147 -13.00 -9.97 -6.86
N ASN A 148 -12.04 -10.55 -6.14
CA ASN A 148 -12.11 -10.89 -4.71
C ASN A 148 -10.91 -10.31 -3.94
N SER A 149 -10.49 -9.09 -4.29
CA SER A 149 -9.27 -8.46 -3.78
C SER A 149 -9.25 -8.27 -2.26
N ILE A 150 -10.37 -7.89 -1.65
CA ILE A 150 -10.45 -7.73 -0.18
C ILE A 150 -10.34 -9.08 0.52
N ALA A 151 -11.06 -10.10 0.05
CA ALA A 151 -10.95 -11.46 0.60
C ALA A 151 -9.52 -12.01 0.46
N PHE A 152 -8.87 -11.75 -0.67
CA PHE A 152 -7.48 -12.15 -0.91
C PHE A 152 -6.52 -11.46 0.08
N PHE A 153 -6.68 -10.15 0.28
CA PHE A 153 -5.92 -9.40 1.27
C PHE A 153 -6.12 -9.94 2.70
N MET A 154 -7.37 -10.11 3.13
CA MET A 154 -7.70 -10.61 4.47
C MET A 154 -7.16 -12.02 4.70
N LEU A 155 -7.34 -12.92 3.73
CA LEU A 155 -6.83 -14.29 3.80
C LEU A 155 -5.30 -14.30 3.96
N SER A 156 -4.60 -13.48 3.16
CA SER A 156 -3.13 -13.38 3.26
C SER A 156 -2.68 -12.88 4.63
N GLY A 157 -3.37 -11.88 5.20
CA GLY A 157 -3.08 -11.34 6.52
C GLY A 157 -3.31 -12.36 7.64
N ILE A 158 -4.43 -13.08 7.59
CA ILE A 158 -4.75 -14.14 8.55
C ILE A 158 -3.72 -15.26 8.46
N LEU A 159 -3.46 -15.77 7.25
CA LEU A 159 -2.51 -16.87 7.05
C LEU A 159 -1.11 -16.50 7.53
N ALA A 160 -0.62 -15.30 7.18
CA ALA A 160 0.68 -14.82 7.64
C ALA A 160 0.79 -14.78 9.17
N ARG A 161 -0.26 -14.32 9.88
CA ARG A 161 -0.30 -14.30 11.35
C ARG A 161 -0.34 -15.70 11.94
N VAL A 162 -1.15 -16.59 11.37
CA VAL A 162 -1.23 -18.01 11.80
C VAL A 162 0.15 -18.69 11.68
N LEU A 163 0.85 -18.47 10.57
CA LEU A 163 2.21 -19.01 10.35
C LEU A 163 3.24 -18.50 11.38
N LEU A 164 3.03 -17.30 11.93
CA LEU A 164 3.91 -16.71 12.94
C LEU A 164 3.56 -17.16 14.37
N ILE A 165 2.26 -17.29 14.68
CA ILE A 165 1.75 -17.61 16.01
C ILE A 165 1.93 -19.10 16.34
N ILE A 166 1.62 -20.00 15.40
CA ILE A 166 1.76 -21.43 15.62
C ILE A 166 3.24 -21.78 15.66
N LYS A 167 3.68 -22.35 16.79
CA LYS A 167 5.05 -22.80 17.01
C LYS A 167 5.09 -24.31 17.22
N ILE A 168 6.05 -24.96 16.59
CA ILE A 168 6.37 -26.38 16.76
C ILE A 168 7.84 -26.42 17.18
N ASP A 169 8.15 -27.05 18.31
CA ASP A 169 9.50 -27.10 18.89
C ASP A 169 10.15 -25.72 19.10
N GLY A 170 9.33 -24.74 19.53
CA GLY A 170 9.78 -23.36 19.77
C GLY A 170 9.99 -22.51 18.51
N ILE A 171 9.89 -23.09 17.31
CA ILE A 171 10.05 -22.41 16.02
C ILE A 171 8.69 -22.17 15.40
N SER A 172 8.46 -20.97 14.86
CA SER A 172 7.21 -20.66 14.15
C SER A 172 7.03 -21.54 12.91
N LEU A 173 5.78 -21.80 12.51
CA LEU A 173 5.49 -22.55 11.30
C LEU A 173 6.10 -21.90 10.05
N LYS A 174 6.18 -20.55 10.02
CA LYS A 174 6.96 -19.80 9.01
C LYS A 174 8.44 -20.17 9.04
N GLY A 175 9.02 -20.31 10.24
CA GLY A 175 10.42 -20.71 10.42
C GLY A 175 10.70 -22.13 9.92
N HIS A 176 9.77 -23.06 10.14
CA HIS A 176 9.84 -24.40 9.56
C HIS A 176 9.74 -24.37 8.03
N ALA A 177 8.82 -23.58 7.48
CA ALA A 177 8.71 -23.39 6.04
C ALA A 177 9.99 -22.78 5.43
N TRP A 178 10.62 -21.83 6.12
CA TRP A 178 11.92 -21.28 5.71
C TRP A 178 13.01 -22.35 5.70
N ARG A 179 13.17 -23.11 6.78
CA ARG A 179 14.17 -24.20 6.87
C ARG A 179 14.01 -25.25 5.79
N PHE A 180 12.77 -25.59 5.45
CA PHE A 180 12.48 -26.53 4.37
C PHE A 180 13.01 -26.03 3.02
N VAL A 181 12.79 -24.75 2.71
CA VAL A 181 13.22 -24.16 1.44
C VAL A 181 14.73 -23.86 1.44
N GLU A 182 15.29 -23.45 2.58
CA GLU A 182 16.73 -23.23 2.77
C GLU A 182 17.55 -24.52 2.66
N ALA A 183 16.97 -25.68 2.98
CA ALA A 183 17.60 -26.98 2.78
C ALA A 183 17.71 -27.38 1.30
N LEU A 184 17.03 -26.69 0.38
CA LEU A 184 17.19 -26.91 -1.05
C LEU A 184 18.54 -26.33 -1.51
N PRO A 185 19.24 -26.96 -2.47
CA PRO A 185 20.50 -26.46 -3.01
C PRO A 185 20.27 -25.28 -3.97
N LEU A 186 19.68 -24.20 -3.46
CA LEU A 186 19.30 -23.01 -4.21
C LEU A 186 19.92 -21.75 -3.57
N PRO A 187 20.21 -20.71 -4.37
CA PRO A 187 20.55 -19.39 -3.83
C PRO A 187 19.47 -18.85 -2.90
N ALA A 188 19.86 -18.05 -1.90
CA ALA A 188 18.95 -17.50 -0.90
C ALA A 188 17.82 -16.66 -1.53
N GLU A 189 18.12 -15.95 -2.62
CA GLU A 189 17.15 -15.17 -3.39
C GLU A 189 16.07 -16.07 -4.00
N MET A 190 16.47 -17.18 -4.62
CA MET A 190 15.55 -18.15 -5.21
C MET A 190 14.74 -18.90 -4.14
N ALA A 191 15.37 -19.24 -3.01
CA ALA A 191 14.69 -19.82 -1.86
C ALA A 191 13.59 -18.88 -1.33
N SER A 192 13.90 -17.59 -1.14
CA SER A 192 12.91 -16.61 -0.70
C SER A 192 11.78 -16.42 -1.71
N LEU A 193 12.09 -16.45 -3.01
CA LEU A 193 11.11 -16.36 -4.09
C LEU A 193 10.18 -17.58 -4.11
N LEU A 194 10.72 -18.79 -3.92
CA LEU A 194 9.92 -20.02 -3.85
C LEU A 194 8.95 -20.00 -2.67
N LEU A 195 9.41 -19.58 -1.50
CA LEU A 195 8.55 -19.46 -0.32
C LEU A 195 7.43 -18.43 -0.58
N ALA A 196 7.76 -17.28 -1.17
CA ALA A 196 6.78 -16.26 -1.52
C ALA A 196 5.77 -16.74 -2.59
N ALA A 197 6.24 -17.46 -3.62
CA ALA A 197 5.39 -18.05 -4.65
C ALA A 197 4.47 -19.13 -4.07
N GLY A 198 4.98 -19.99 -3.18
CA GLY A 198 4.18 -20.99 -2.46
C GLY A 198 3.09 -20.32 -1.62
N PHE A 199 3.43 -19.30 -0.85
CA PHE A 199 2.46 -18.52 -0.07
C PHE A 199 1.39 -17.88 -0.97
N LEU A 200 1.80 -17.31 -2.10
CA LEU A 200 0.89 -16.72 -3.08
C LEU A 200 -0.08 -17.77 -3.64
N ILE A 201 0.42 -18.95 -4.03
CA ILE A 201 -0.41 -20.04 -4.57
C ILE A 201 -1.42 -20.53 -3.52
N ILE A 202 -0.97 -20.71 -2.27
CA ILE A 202 -1.82 -21.13 -1.16
C ILE A 202 -2.95 -20.12 -0.93
N CYS A 203 -2.64 -18.82 -0.96
CA CYS A 203 -3.66 -17.78 -0.81
C CYS A 203 -4.55 -17.63 -2.06
N TYR A 204 -4.01 -17.86 -3.25
CA TYR A 204 -4.74 -17.70 -4.51
C TYR A 204 -5.76 -18.83 -4.75
N TYR A 205 -5.47 -20.05 -4.32
CA TYR A 205 -6.34 -21.20 -4.59
C TYR A 205 -7.77 -21.06 -4.01
N PRO A 206 -7.96 -20.64 -2.74
CA PRO A 206 -9.28 -20.31 -2.21
C PRO A 206 -10.01 -19.24 -3.02
N ILE A 207 -9.30 -18.21 -3.47
CA ILE A 207 -9.87 -17.13 -4.28
C ILE A 207 -10.31 -17.63 -5.66
N LYS A 208 -9.55 -18.55 -6.25
CA LYS A 208 -9.91 -19.24 -7.50
C LYS A 208 -11.17 -20.09 -7.32
N LEU A 209 -11.31 -20.80 -6.19
CA LEU A 209 -12.52 -21.56 -5.87
C LEU A 209 -13.74 -20.65 -5.72
N MET A 210 -13.60 -19.53 -5.01
CA MET A 210 -14.65 -18.53 -4.87
C MET A 210 -15.11 -18.02 -6.25
N TYR A 211 -14.15 -17.65 -7.11
CA TYR A 211 -14.44 -17.19 -8.47
C TYR A 211 -15.18 -18.25 -9.31
N ASN A 212 -14.72 -19.50 -9.28
CA ASN A 212 -15.34 -20.59 -10.05
C ASN A 212 -16.76 -20.90 -9.58
N ASN A 213 -17.04 -20.72 -8.28
CA ASN A 213 -18.36 -20.92 -7.68
C ASN A 213 -19.27 -19.67 -7.77
N GLY A 214 -18.81 -18.59 -8.39
CA GLY A 214 -19.57 -17.33 -8.51
C GLY A 214 -19.73 -16.57 -7.18
N PHE A 215 -18.92 -16.89 -6.17
CA PHE A 215 -18.94 -16.19 -4.88
C PHE A 215 -18.03 -14.96 -4.93
N PHE A 216 -18.63 -13.78 -4.76
CA PHE A 216 -17.94 -12.50 -4.76
C PHE A 216 -18.15 -11.79 -3.44
N TRP A 217 -17.07 -11.63 -2.67
CA TRP A 217 -17.11 -10.94 -1.39
C TRP A 217 -17.18 -9.43 -1.62
N ARG A 218 -18.32 -8.81 -1.30
CA ARG A 218 -18.53 -7.36 -1.38
C ARG A 218 -18.67 -6.82 0.05
N ILE A 219 -17.88 -5.80 0.39
CA ILE A 219 -17.95 -5.04 1.64
C ILE A 219 -18.41 -3.63 1.29
#